data_AF-A0A3M8WM78-F1
#
_entry.id   AF-A0A3M8WM78-F1
#
_cell.length_a   1.000
_cell.length_b   1.000
_cell.length_c   1.000
_cell.angle_alpha   90.00
_cell.angle_beta   90.00
_cell.angle_gamma   90.00
#
_symmetry.space_group_name_H-M   'P 1'
#
loop_
_entity.id
_entity.type
_entity.pdbx_description
1 polymer ?
#
loop_
_entity_poly.entity_id
_entity_poly.type
_entity_poly.pdbx_seq_one_letter_code
_entity_poly.pdbx_strand_id
1 'polypeptide(L)'
;MASVNWGPPQQSSLLEPLIRVLGELPQRWVTALWLAEAEDLSPEEAARRARTTAEAAAALVERARESLRHEFLRAQPGTPASAVCGGHWDALPGHVQGTDDPHQAERIAVHIDGCRDCRSRMERLVAADGRLAALTGPALLALYDRGTAPYLRPLVAAGGWAATGAAA
;
A
#
# COMPACT_ATOMS: atom_id res chain seq x y z
N MET A 1 -1.36 19.53 7.13
CA MET A 1 -1.70 18.14 6.82
C MET A 1 -2.93 17.79 7.63
N ALA A 2 -4.12 17.81 7.02
CA ALA A 2 -5.38 17.62 7.74
C ALA A 2 -5.53 16.12 8.07
N SER A 3 -5.53 15.80 9.35
CA SER A 3 -5.94 14.50 9.86
C SER A 3 -7.43 14.31 9.58
N VAL A 4 -7.75 13.73 8.43
CA VAL A 4 -9.13 13.30 8.15
C VAL A 4 -9.40 12.07 9.03
N ASN A 5 -10.14 12.29 10.11
CA ASN A 5 -10.60 11.23 11.00
C ASN A 5 -11.71 10.44 10.30
N TRP A 6 -11.37 9.28 9.75
CA TRP A 6 -12.31 8.39 9.07
C TRP A 6 -12.93 7.40 10.06
N GLY A 7 -14.22 7.09 9.89
CA GLY A 7 -14.91 6.12 10.73
C GLY A 7 -14.42 4.67 10.54
N PRO A 8 -14.56 3.80 11.56
CA PRO A 8 -14.13 2.39 11.53
C PRO A 8 -14.57 1.54 10.32
N PRO A 9 -15.81 1.65 9.77
CA PRO A 9 -16.28 0.71 8.75
C PRO A 9 -15.67 0.93 7.35
N GLN A 10 -15.12 2.12 7.06
CA GLN A 10 -14.46 2.39 5.78
C GLN A 10 -12.99 1.96 5.82
N GLN A 11 -12.37 1.98 7.00
CA GLN A 11 -10.99 1.51 7.20
C GLN A 11 -10.91 -0.02 7.10
N SER A 12 -11.85 -0.75 7.72
CA SER A 12 -11.89 -2.21 7.66
C SER A 12 -12.04 -2.77 6.24
N SER A 13 -12.76 -2.07 5.35
CA SER A 13 -12.93 -2.49 3.95
C SER A 13 -11.65 -2.37 3.11
N LEU A 14 -10.70 -1.51 3.47
CA LEU A 14 -9.44 -1.32 2.74
C LEU A 14 -8.28 -2.10 3.36
N LEU A 15 -8.34 -2.35 4.67
CA LEU A 15 -7.32 -3.12 5.39
C LEU A 15 -7.26 -4.58 4.94
N GLU A 16 -8.40 -5.24 4.72
CA GLU A 16 -8.39 -6.67 4.37
C GLU A 16 -7.70 -6.95 3.01
N PRO A 17 -8.00 -6.22 1.92
CA PRO A 17 -7.24 -6.35 0.67
C PRO A 17 -5.75 -6.04 0.86
N LEU A 18 -5.40 -5.06 1.69
CA LEU A 18 -4.00 -4.67 1.91
C LEU A 18 -3.22 -5.77 2.65
N ILE A 19 -3.80 -6.36 3.69
CA ILE A 19 -3.18 -7.48 4.43
C ILE A 19 -2.94 -8.66 3.49
N ARG A 20 -3.92 -8.98 2.63
CA ARG A 20 -3.78 -10.05 1.63
C ARG A 20 -2.62 -9.76 0.68
N VAL A 21 -2.57 -8.56 0.09
CA VAL A 21 -1.49 -8.17 -0.84
C VAL A 21 -0.13 -8.22 -0.14
N LEU A 22 -0.01 -7.72 1.09
CA LEU A 22 1.24 -7.82 1.86
C LEU A 22 1.67 -9.29 2.06
N GLY A 23 0.73 -10.21 2.26
CA GLY A 23 1.00 -11.64 2.35
C GLY A 23 1.47 -12.29 1.03
N GLU A 24 1.18 -11.66 -0.11
CA GLU A 24 1.56 -12.11 -1.46
C GLU A 24 2.92 -11.53 -1.90
N LEU A 25 3.42 -10.46 -1.25
CA LEU A 25 4.70 -9.84 -1.58
C LEU A 25 5.93 -10.70 -1.18
N PRO A 26 7.08 -10.51 -1.84
CA PRO A 26 8.35 -11.13 -1.43
C PRO A 26 8.68 -10.81 0.04
N GLN A 27 9.09 -11.83 0.80
CA GLN A 27 9.41 -11.68 2.24
C GLN A 27 10.40 -10.53 2.51
N ARG A 28 11.42 -10.36 1.66
CA ARG A 28 12.40 -9.26 1.78
C ARG A 28 11.77 -7.86 1.70
N TRP A 29 10.67 -7.71 0.95
CA TRP A 29 9.96 -6.44 0.80
C TRP A 29 9.08 -6.19 2.01
N VAL A 30 8.35 -7.20 2.49
CA VAL A 30 7.56 -7.10 3.73
C VAL A 30 8.45 -6.79 4.93
N THR A 31 9.63 -7.40 5.01
CA THR A 31 10.64 -7.08 6.04
C THR A 31 11.12 -5.63 5.97
N ALA A 32 11.40 -5.11 4.77
CA ALA A 32 11.82 -3.72 4.61
C ALA A 32 10.70 -2.75 5.01
N LEU A 33 9.46 -3.04 4.60
CA LEU A 33 8.28 -2.27 4.99
C LEU A 33 8.03 -2.35 6.50
N TRP A 34 8.21 -3.51 7.14
CA TRP A 34 8.09 -3.64 8.59
C TRP A 34 9.04 -2.69 9.33
N LEU A 35 10.33 -2.72 8.97
CA LEU A 35 11.35 -1.87 9.59
C LEU A 35 11.04 -0.38 9.40
N ALA A 36 10.58 0.02 8.21
CA ALA A 36 10.33 1.42 7.89
C ALA A 36 8.97 1.96 8.38
N GLU A 37 7.90 1.15 8.34
CA GLU A 37 6.52 1.62 8.55
C GLU A 37 5.93 1.19 9.90
N ALA A 38 6.31 0.01 10.40
CA ALA A 38 5.77 -0.52 11.66
C ALA A 38 6.70 -0.22 12.85
N GLU A 39 8.03 -0.27 12.62
CA GLU A 39 9.04 0.10 13.63
C GLU A 39 9.52 1.56 13.49
N ASP A 40 9.08 2.29 12.46
CA ASP A 40 9.42 3.71 12.20
C ASP A 40 10.95 3.98 12.22
N LEU A 41 11.75 3.03 11.70
CA LEU A 41 13.20 3.15 11.70
C LEU A 41 13.70 4.04 10.56
N SER A 42 14.77 4.78 10.87
CA SER A 42 15.57 5.46 9.85
C SER A 42 16.21 4.46 8.87
N PRO A 43 16.53 4.88 7.62
CA PRO A 43 17.27 4.03 6.68
C PRO A 43 18.58 3.47 7.26
N GLU A 44 19.27 4.23 8.10
CA GLU A 44 20.50 3.82 8.79
C GLU A 44 20.26 2.70 9.79
N GLU A 45 19.18 2.77 10.58
CA GLU A 45 18.78 1.74 11.54
C GLU A 45 18.31 0.47 10.84
N ALA A 46 17.46 0.62 9.82
CA ALA A 46 17.00 -0.48 8.99
C ALA A 46 18.18 -1.18 8.31
N ALA A 47 19.16 -0.43 7.79
CA ALA A 47 20.37 -0.97 7.19
C ALA A 47 21.24 -1.76 8.18
N ARG A 48 21.39 -1.27 9.42
CA ARG A 48 22.10 -2.02 10.48
C ARG A 48 21.42 -3.35 10.78
N ARG A 49 20.09 -3.36 10.93
CA ARG A 49 19.32 -4.61 11.16
C ARG A 49 19.39 -5.56 9.97
N ALA A 50 19.31 -5.04 8.75
CA ALA A 50 19.35 -5.82 7.52
C ALA A 50 20.78 -6.18 7.05
N ARG A 51 21.83 -5.71 7.75
CA ARG A 51 23.25 -5.85 7.37
C ARG A 51 23.51 -5.41 5.92
N THR A 52 23.01 -4.23 5.57
CA THR A 52 23.16 -3.60 4.24
C THR A 52 23.57 -2.13 4.39
N THR A 53 23.62 -1.38 3.27
CA THR A 53 23.86 0.07 3.30
C THR A 53 22.54 0.84 3.45
N ALA A 54 22.59 2.06 4.00
CA ALA A 54 21.41 2.92 4.12
C ALA A 54 20.74 3.19 2.76
N GLU A 55 21.54 3.41 1.72
CA GLU A 55 21.07 3.60 0.34
C GLU A 55 20.34 2.35 -0.18
N ALA A 56 20.91 1.17 0.00
CA ALA A 56 20.29 -0.08 -0.44
C ALA A 56 18.99 -0.38 0.34
N ALA A 57 18.94 -0.05 1.64
CA ALA A 57 17.74 -0.15 2.46
C ALA A 57 16.65 0.80 1.97
N ALA A 58 16.97 2.09 1.76
CA ALA A 58 16.04 3.08 1.22
C ALA A 58 15.49 2.67 -0.15
N ALA A 59 16.37 2.27 -1.08
CA ALA A 59 15.96 1.80 -2.40
C ALA A 59 15.12 0.52 -2.35
N LEU A 60 15.28 -0.32 -1.33
CA LEU A 60 14.45 -1.51 -1.14
C LEU A 60 13.05 -1.13 -0.63
N VAL A 61 12.96 -0.19 0.33
CA VAL A 61 11.69 0.33 0.85
C VAL A 61 10.89 1.01 -0.25
N GLU A 62 11.51 1.89 -1.05
CA GLU A 62 10.83 2.58 -2.14
C GLU A 62 10.27 1.59 -3.18
N ARG A 63 11.07 0.58 -3.58
CA ARG A 63 10.58 -0.48 -4.48
C ARG A 63 9.46 -1.30 -3.88
N ALA A 64 9.51 -1.55 -2.57
CA ALA A 64 8.46 -2.28 -1.87
C ALA A 64 7.16 -1.46 -1.78
N ARG A 65 7.25 -0.15 -1.50
CA ARG A 65 6.11 0.79 -1.50
C ARG A 65 5.45 0.86 -2.87
N GLU A 66 6.24 1.00 -3.93
CA GLU A 66 5.73 1.04 -5.30
C GLU A 66 5.03 -0.27 -5.68
N SER A 67 5.65 -1.41 -5.37
CA SER A 67 5.04 -2.71 -5.65
C SER A 67 3.76 -2.94 -4.84
N LEU A 68 3.75 -2.53 -3.57
CA LEU A 68 2.57 -2.59 -2.72
C LEU A 68 1.44 -1.73 -3.28
N ARG A 69 1.74 -0.51 -3.72
CA ARG A 69 0.77 0.40 -4.35
C ARG A 69 0.15 -0.21 -5.60
N HIS A 70 0.99 -0.75 -6.48
CA HIS A 70 0.53 -1.36 -7.72
C HIS A 70 -0.38 -2.57 -7.49
N GLU A 71 0.06 -3.53 -6.66
CA GLU A 71 -0.72 -4.72 -6.37
C GLU A 71 -1.98 -4.39 -5.57
N PHE A 72 -1.93 -3.44 -4.63
CA PHE A 72 -3.08 -3.00 -3.86
C PHE A 72 -4.19 -2.39 -4.73
N LEU A 73 -3.84 -1.52 -5.68
CA LEU A 73 -4.83 -0.90 -6.57
C LEU A 73 -5.40 -1.90 -7.57
N ARG A 74 -4.59 -2.83 -8.08
CA ARG A 74 -5.08 -3.93 -8.93
C ARG A 74 -5.99 -4.90 -8.18
N ALA A 75 -5.73 -5.13 -6.89
CA ALA A 75 -6.52 -6.01 -6.04
C ALA A 75 -7.88 -5.42 -5.64
N GLN A 76 -8.18 -4.16 -5.95
CA GLN A 76 -9.45 -3.53 -5.59
C GLN A 76 -10.64 -4.18 -6.31
N PRO A 77 -11.63 -4.68 -5.55
CA PRO A 77 -12.70 -5.51 -6.09
C PRO A 77 -13.65 -4.75 -7.02
N GLY A 78 -14.39 -5.52 -7.81
CA GLY A 78 -15.48 -5.06 -8.67
C GLY A 78 -15.29 -5.46 -10.13
N THR A 79 -16.40 -5.50 -10.84
CA THR A 79 -16.46 -5.83 -12.27
C THR A 79 -17.13 -4.71 -13.04
N PRO A 80 -16.72 -4.46 -14.30
CA PRO A 80 -17.34 -3.43 -15.13
C PRO A 80 -18.82 -3.73 -15.41
N ALA A 81 -19.65 -2.70 -15.46
CA ALA A 81 -21.07 -2.82 -15.80
C ALA A 81 -21.33 -3.30 -17.24
N SER A 82 -20.36 -3.19 -18.14
CA SER A 82 -20.47 -3.66 -19.52
C SER A 82 -19.13 -4.02 -20.14
N ALA A 83 -19.13 -4.83 -21.20
CA ALA A 83 -17.92 -5.21 -21.93
C ALA A 83 -17.17 -4.00 -22.51
N VAL A 84 -17.88 -2.92 -22.87
CA VAL A 84 -17.29 -1.66 -23.37
C VAL A 84 -16.39 -1.02 -22.31
N CYS A 85 -16.70 -1.20 -21.02
CA CYS A 85 -15.92 -0.66 -19.92
C CYS A 85 -14.68 -1.49 -19.60
N GLY A 86 -14.59 -2.76 -20.03
CA GLY A 86 -13.57 -3.71 -19.57
C GLY A 86 -12.14 -3.21 -19.69
N GLY A 87 -11.73 -2.77 -20.89
CA GLY A 87 -10.38 -2.25 -21.10
C GLY A 87 -10.08 -0.98 -20.31
N HIS A 88 -11.07 -0.12 -20.07
CA HIS A 88 -10.89 1.06 -19.23
C HIS A 88 -10.81 0.66 -17.75
N TRP A 89 -11.70 -0.21 -17.29
CA TRP A 89 -11.79 -0.71 -15.91
C TRP A 89 -10.48 -1.31 -15.40
N ASP A 90 -9.83 -2.10 -16.26
CA ASP A 90 -8.57 -2.77 -15.98
C ASP A 90 -7.37 -1.80 -16.05
N ALA A 91 -7.46 -0.73 -16.84
CA ALA A 91 -6.42 0.29 -16.97
C ALA A 91 -6.46 1.36 -15.85
N LEU A 92 -7.62 1.55 -15.20
CA LEU A 92 -7.79 2.58 -14.16
C LEU A 92 -6.75 2.53 -13.01
N PRO A 93 -6.34 1.36 -12.48
CA PRO A 93 -5.27 1.30 -11.48
C PRO A 93 -3.94 1.91 -11.96
N GLY A 94 -3.56 1.68 -13.22
CA GLY A 94 -2.36 2.29 -13.81
C GLY A 94 -2.51 3.80 -13.99
N HIS A 95 -3.69 4.25 -14.43
CA HIS A 95 -3.99 5.67 -14.56
C HIS A 95 -3.93 6.44 -13.24
N VAL A 96 -4.46 5.88 -12.15
CA VAL A 96 -4.34 6.50 -10.81
C VAL A 96 -2.88 6.62 -10.36
N GLN A 97 -2.03 5.70 -10.81
CA GLN A 97 -0.59 5.71 -10.52
C GLN A 97 0.21 6.58 -11.48
N GLY A 98 -0.39 7.08 -12.56
CA GLY A 98 0.29 7.84 -13.61
C GLY A 98 1.28 7.01 -14.42
N THR A 99 1.01 5.71 -14.59
CA THR A 99 1.87 4.78 -15.34
C THR A 99 1.39 4.52 -16.76
N ASP A 100 0.30 5.16 -17.18
CA ASP A 100 -0.24 5.05 -18.52
C ASP A 100 0.40 6.06 -19.48
N ASP A 101 0.41 5.70 -20.77
CA ASP A 101 0.87 6.60 -21.82
C ASP A 101 -0.18 7.70 -22.13
N PRO A 102 0.20 8.82 -22.77
CA PRO A 102 -0.71 9.92 -23.04
C PRO A 102 -1.98 9.55 -23.80
N HIS A 103 -1.92 8.58 -24.74
CA HIS A 103 -3.10 8.15 -25.49
C HIS A 103 -4.05 7.34 -24.61
N GLN A 104 -3.52 6.46 -23.76
CA GLN A 104 -4.33 5.70 -22.81
C GLN A 104 -4.98 6.63 -21.76
N ALA A 105 -4.26 7.66 -21.30
CA ALA A 105 -4.79 8.67 -20.40
C ALA A 105 -5.96 9.46 -21.01
N GLU A 106 -5.82 9.92 -22.26
CA GLU A 106 -6.89 10.63 -22.98
C GLU A 106 -8.12 9.73 -23.17
N ARG A 107 -7.92 8.47 -23.57
CA ARG A 107 -9.02 7.50 -23.74
C ARG A 107 -9.78 7.24 -22.44
N ILE A 108 -9.07 7.16 -21.31
CA ILE A 108 -9.70 7.01 -20.00
C ILE A 108 -10.49 8.27 -19.64
N ALA A 109 -9.90 9.45 -19.82
CA ALA A 109 -10.55 10.72 -19.53
C ALA A 109 -11.88 10.90 -20.30
N VAL A 110 -11.88 10.62 -21.61
CA VAL A 110 -13.10 10.65 -22.43
C VAL A 110 -14.14 9.65 -21.94
N HIS A 111 -13.72 8.43 -21.56
CA HIS A 111 -14.66 7.41 -21.12
C HIS A 111 -15.32 7.74 -19.78
N ILE A 112 -14.56 8.20 -18.78
CA ILE A 112 -15.10 8.51 -17.44
C ILE A 112 -16.02 9.75 -17.44
N ASP A 113 -15.90 10.62 -18.45
CA ASP A 113 -16.82 11.74 -18.65
C ASP A 113 -18.23 11.25 -19.05
N GLY A 114 -18.31 10.17 -19.82
CA GLY A 114 -19.59 9.54 -20.21
C GLY A 114 -20.05 8.37 -19.31
N CYS A 115 -19.16 7.75 -18.55
CA CYS A 115 -19.43 6.50 -17.82
C CYS A 115 -19.40 6.68 -16.30
N ARG A 116 -20.59 6.64 -15.67
CA ARG A 116 -20.75 6.73 -14.21
C ARG A 116 -20.01 5.61 -13.46
N ASP A 117 -20.00 4.39 -14.01
CA ASP A 117 -19.40 3.22 -13.36
C ASP A 117 -17.87 3.35 -13.28
N CYS A 118 -17.22 3.63 -14.40
CA CYS A 118 -15.77 3.87 -14.44
C CYS A 118 -15.35 5.12 -13.66
N ARG A 119 -16.18 6.19 -13.63
CA ARG A 119 -15.95 7.35 -12.77
C ARG A 119 -15.96 6.98 -11.29
N SER A 120 -16.98 6.24 -10.85
CA SER A 120 -17.08 5.80 -9.45
C SER A 120 -15.93 4.86 -9.07
N ARG A 121 -15.48 3.98 -9.98
CA ARG A 121 -14.27 3.19 -9.75
C ARG A 121 -13.03 4.07 -9.61
N MET A 122 -12.84 5.05 -10.49
CA MET A 122 -11.72 6.00 -10.41
C MET A 122 -11.70 6.69 -9.03
N GLU A 123 -12.82 7.24 -8.58
CA GLU A 123 -12.94 7.90 -7.28
C GLU A 123 -12.57 6.96 -6.12
N ARG A 124 -13.02 5.70 -6.17
CA ARG A 124 -12.64 4.69 -5.16
C ARG A 124 -11.16 4.37 -5.18
N LEU A 125 -10.56 4.21 -6.36
CA LEU A 125 -9.13 3.93 -6.51
C LEU A 125 -8.27 5.10 -6.02
N VAL A 126 -8.61 6.34 -6.38
CA VAL A 126 -7.93 7.56 -5.89
C VAL A 126 -8.04 7.66 -4.37
N ALA A 127 -9.23 7.41 -3.80
CA ALA A 127 -9.42 7.42 -2.36
C ALA A 127 -8.64 6.30 -1.64
N ALA A 128 -8.54 5.12 -2.25
CA ALA A 128 -7.75 4.01 -1.73
C ALA A 128 -6.24 4.32 -1.77
N ASP A 129 -5.75 4.85 -2.89
CA ASP A 129 -4.36 5.27 -3.07
C ASP A 129 -3.92 6.31 -2.03
N GLY A 130 -4.72 7.36 -1.86
CA GLY A 130 -4.46 8.42 -0.88
C GLY A 130 -4.48 7.96 0.59
N ARG A 131 -4.98 6.75 0.87
CA ARG A 131 -5.02 6.16 2.21
C ARG A 131 -3.97 5.07 2.43
N LEU A 132 -3.33 4.60 1.37
CA LEU A 132 -2.43 3.44 1.42
C LEU A 132 -1.35 3.63 2.49
N ALA A 133 -0.61 4.73 2.45
CA ALA A 133 0.47 5.02 3.40
C ALA A 133 0.00 4.95 4.87
N ALA A 134 -1.15 5.54 5.18
CA ALA A 134 -1.70 5.53 6.54
C ALA A 134 -2.17 4.15 7.02
N LEU A 135 -2.46 3.23 6.09
CA LEU A 135 -2.94 1.88 6.40
C LEU A 135 -1.84 0.82 6.37
N THR A 136 -0.68 1.10 5.78
CA THR A 136 0.43 0.13 5.65
C THR A 136 0.92 -0.39 7.00
N GLY A 137 1.22 0.49 7.97
CA GLY A 137 1.64 0.09 9.31
C GLY A 137 0.60 -0.81 10.03
N PRO A 138 -0.67 -0.37 10.17
CA PRO A 138 -1.73 -1.21 10.73
C PRO A 138 -1.92 -2.56 10.02
N ALA A 139 -1.80 -2.60 8.70
CA ALA A 139 -1.92 -3.85 7.93
C ALA A 139 -0.73 -4.80 8.18
N LEU A 140 0.49 -4.28 8.33
CA LEU A 140 1.67 -5.07 8.71
C LEU A 140 1.52 -5.68 10.11
N LEU A 141 1.01 -4.90 11.07
CA LEU A 141 0.71 -5.40 12.43
C LEU A 141 -0.35 -6.51 12.37
N ALA A 142 -1.44 -6.31 11.63
CA ALA A 142 -2.47 -7.33 11.47
C ALA A 142 -1.95 -8.60 10.77
N LEU A 143 -1.06 -8.46 9.78
CA LEU A 143 -0.37 -9.59 9.14
C LEU A 143 0.51 -10.38 10.15
N TYR A 144 1.22 -9.66 11.02
CA TYR A 144 2.03 -10.25 12.08
C TYR A 144 1.17 -11.00 13.11
N ASP A 145 0.08 -10.37 13.59
CA ASP A 145 -0.83 -10.93 14.60
C ASP A 145 -1.56 -12.19 14.09
N ARG A 146 -1.87 -12.25 12.79
CA ARG A 146 -2.43 -13.45 12.14
C ARG A 146 -1.44 -14.61 12.04
N GLY A 147 -0.16 -14.38 12.34
CA GLY A 147 0.89 -15.40 12.26
C GLY A 147 1.27 -15.79 10.84
N THR A 148 0.84 -15.03 9.82
CA THR A 148 1.12 -15.29 8.40
C THR A 148 2.50 -14.79 7.97
N ALA A 149 3.19 -14.01 8.82
CA ALA A 149 4.55 -13.53 8.60
C ALA A 149 5.50 -13.92 9.77
N PRO A 150 5.71 -15.21 10.05
CA PRO A 150 6.52 -15.65 11.20
C PRO A 150 7.99 -15.22 11.10
N TYR A 151 8.47 -14.93 9.89
CA TYR A 151 9.81 -14.42 9.62
C TYR A 151 10.07 -13.02 10.20
N LEU A 152 9.03 -12.28 10.61
CA LEU A 152 9.16 -10.97 11.27
C LEU A 152 9.46 -11.09 12.77
N ARG A 153 9.17 -12.23 13.42
CA ARG A 153 9.35 -12.42 14.88
C ARG A 153 10.76 -12.07 15.40
N PRO A 154 11.86 -12.46 14.73
CA PRO A 154 13.20 -12.07 15.19
C PRO A 154 13.43 -10.55 15.14
N LEU A 155 12.78 -9.85 14.21
CA LEU A 155 12.88 -8.39 14.08
C LEU A 155 12.19 -7.71 15.26
N VAL A 156 10.97 -8.14 15.59
CA VAL A 156 10.23 -7.63 16.76
C VAL A 156 10.98 -7.86 18.07
N ALA A 157 11.56 -9.05 18.25
CA ALA A 157 12.35 -9.37 19.44
C ALA A 157 13.64 -8.55 19.56
N ALA A 158 14.30 -8.26 18.42
CA ALA A 158 15.45 -7.35 18.34
C ALA A 158 15.04 -5.86 18.32
N GLY A 159 13.75 -5.60 18.13
CA GLY A 159 13.07 -4.32 18.00
C GLY A 159 13.00 -3.55 19.32
N GLY A 160 13.11 -4.25 20.46
CA GLY A 160 13.27 -3.70 21.79
C GLY A 160 12.56 -2.35 21.95
N TRP A 161 11.23 -2.35 21.95
CA TRP A 161 10.45 -1.17 22.28
C TRP A 161 10.68 -0.82 23.76
N ALA A 162 11.87 -0.34 24.10
CA ALA A 162 12.03 0.53 25.24
C ALA A 162 11.40 1.86 24.79
N ALA A 163 10.16 2.06 25.21
CA ALA A 163 9.48 3.34 25.19
C ALA A 163 10.46 4.44 25.65
N THR A 164 11.04 5.15 24.70
CA THR A 164 11.85 6.34 24.95
C THR A 164 11.02 7.53 24.51
N GLY A 165 10.26 8.10 25.46
CA GLY A 165 9.80 9.49 25.36
C GLY A 165 8.30 9.74 25.50
N ALA A 166 7.80 9.69 26.73
CA ALA A 166 6.75 10.60 27.19
C ALA A 166 7.06 11.02 28.63
N ALA A 167 8.08 11.87 28.77
CA ALA A 167 8.35 12.66 29.96
C ALA A 167 8.95 14.01 29.52
N ALA A 168 8.06 14.99 29.30
CA ALA A 168 8.24 16.42 29.53
C ALA A 168 6.92 17.14 29.20
#